data_AF-A0A819ZDK5-F1
#
_entry.id   AF-A0A819ZDK5-F1
#
_cell.length_a   1.000
_cell.length_b   1.000
_cell.length_c   1.000
_cell.angle_alpha   90.00
_cell.angle_beta   90.00
_cell.angle_gamma   90.00
#
_symmetry.space_group_name_H-M   'P 1'
#
loop_
_entity.id
_entity.type
_entity.pdbx_description
1 polymer ?
#
loop_
_entity_poly.entity_id
_entity_poly.type
_entity_poly.pdbx_seq_one_letter_code
_entity_poly.pdbx_strand_id
1 'polypeptide(L)'
;MSAKHSKTAVIKCKKCNEVISPEEQYLHDGESIVHTHCYICSSCHRSLAGIFYYRYKDPRHDEKKNLYCDSCYYRLAPVCFQCLKIIDDISLIYGERIFHPNCFSCDHCQKAFKGALVFPYENHIYCSNCYKTVQNDFHPASSIVLTLRCSICRKQFQPGDLITKHQIDLSTDKISNNIHYIHNSCFVCGICHQNLSNSTYYLPNTHDEDVESLVFKCKKCHESSTTICSLYMQELPLQIEESYTHHH
;
A
#
# COMPACT_ATOMS: atom_id res chain seq x y z
N MET A 1 7.88 77.60 12.03
CA MET A 1 7.11 76.34 11.98
C MET A 1 7.43 75.63 10.68
N SER A 2 7.96 74.42 10.72
CA SER A 2 7.99 73.49 9.58
C SER A 2 8.32 72.11 10.13
N ALA A 3 7.27 71.38 10.48
CA ALA A 3 7.37 69.98 10.88
C ALA A 3 7.83 69.17 9.66
N LYS A 4 8.96 68.47 9.80
CA LYS A 4 9.42 67.49 8.82
C LYS A 4 8.39 66.36 8.77
N HIS A 5 7.58 66.31 7.72
CA HIS A 5 6.76 65.14 7.43
C HIS A 5 7.68 63.97 7.05
N SER A 6 7.94 63.12 8.04
CA SER A 6 8.51 61.80 7.83
C SER A 6 7.53 61.00 6.97
N LYS A 7 7.93 60.61 5.76
CA LYS A 7 7.12 59.75 4.90
C LYS A 7 7.02 58.39 5.55
N THR A 8 5.93 58.13 6.29
CA THR A 8 5.61 56.80 6.78
C THR A 8 5.42 55.89 5.57
N ALA A 9 6.23 54.84 5.47
CA ALA A 9 6.10 53.87 4.39
C ALA A 9 4.74 53.18 4.49
N VAL A 10 3.94 53.26 3.44
CA VAL A 10 2.64 52.58 3.37
C VAL A 10 2.88 51.11 3.05
N ILE A 11 2.52 50.23 3.97
CA ILE A 11 2.66 48.78 3.81
C ILE A 11 1.35 48.23 3.21
N LYS A 12 1.45 47.43 2.14
CA LYS A 12 0.29 46.78 1.50
C LYS A 12 0.36 45.27 1.64
N CYS A 13 -0.79 44.65 1.90
CA CYS A 13 -0.91 43.19 1.96
C CYS A 13 -0.82 42.58 0.56
N LYS A 14 0.12 41.65 0.34
CA LYS A 14 0.29 40.97 -0.96
C LYS A 14 -0.92 40.16 -1.43
N LYS A 15 -1.80 39.72 -0.51
CA LYS A 15 -2.94 38.87 -0.86
C LYS A 15 -4.17 39.67 -1.27
N CYS A 16 -4.57 40.67 -0.50
CA CYS A 16 -5.76 41.48 -0.78
C CYS A 16 -5.45 42.85 -1.41
N ASN A 17 -4.17 43.24 -1.50
CA ASN A 17 -3.69 44.54 -1.98
C ASN A 17 -4.13 45.76 -1.15
N GLU A 18 -4.82 45.55 -0.03
CA GLU A 18 -5.19 46.61 0.91
C GLU A 18 -4.03 47.07 1.80
N VAL A 19 -4.12 48.29 2.31
CA VAL A 19 -3.13 48.87 3.22
C VAL A 19 -3.25 48.23 4.59
N ILE A 20 -2.10 47.81 5.15
CA ILE A 20 -2.02 47.33 6.53
C ILE A 20 -1.88 48.54 7.45
N SER A 21 -2.77 48.67 8.43
CA SER A 21 -2.72 49.79 9.38
C SER A 21 -1.48 49.69 10.28
N PRO A 22 -0.89 50.82 10.74
CA PRO A 22 0.30 50.80 11.61
C PRO A 22 0.11 50.05 12.94
N GLU A 23 -1.13 49.96 13.41
CA GLU A 23 -1.53 49.30 14.66
C GLU A 23 -1.87 47.81 14.45
N GLU A 24 -1.99 47.37 13.19
CA GLU A 24 -2.45 46.03 12.85
C GLU A 24 -1.29 45.04 12.78
N GLN A 25 -1.51 43.84 13.30
CA GLN A 25 -0.52 42.76 13.22
C GLN A 25 -0.44 42.20 11.79
N TYR A 26 0.78 41.96 11.34
CA TYR A 26 1.07 41.41 10.02
C TYR A 26 2.05 40.24 10.10
N LEU A 27 2.12 39.49 9.00
CA LEU A 27 3.05 38.37 8.83
C LEU A 27 3.98 38.63 7.66
N HIS A 28 5.21 38.16 7.79
CA HIS A 28 6.16 38.08 6.68
C HIS A 28 5.98 36.76 5.91
N ASP A 29 5.91 36.88 4.59
CA ASP A 29 5.83 35.78 3.64
C ASP A 29 6.95 35.93 2.60
N GLY A 30 8.14 35.43 2.96
CA GLY A 30 9.38 35.75 2.25
C GLY A 30 9.67 37.25 2.34
N GLU A 31 9.86 37.91 1.19
CA GLU A 31 10.10 39.35 1.09
C GLU A 31 8.81 40.19 1.19
N SER A 32 7.65 39.54 1.24
CA SER A 32 6.35 40.20 1.19
C SER A 32 5.67 40.24 2.56
N ILE A 33 4.72 41.16 2.72
CA ILE A 33 3.93 41.30 3.95
C ILE A 33 2.46 40.99 3.64
N VAL A 34 1.79 40.32 4.57
CA VAL A 34 0.38 39.92 4.45
C VAL A 34 -0.34 40.12 5.79
N HIS A 35 -1.63 40.46 5.75
CA HIS A 35 -2.43 40.48 6.98
C HIS A 35 -2.45 39.08 7.62
N THR A 36 -2.48 39.05 8.95
CA THR A 36 -2.68 37.81 9.73
C THR A 36 -3.94 37.08 9.28
N HIS A 37 -5.05 37.81 9.09
CA HIS A 37 -6.33 37.25 8.62
C HIS A 37 -6.33 36.87 7.13
N CYS A 38 -5.38 37.38 6.33
CA CYS A 38 -5.21 36.97 4.95
C CYS A 38 -4.40 35.66 4.84
N TYR A 39 -3.66 35.30 5.88
CA TYR A 39 -2.82 34.11 5.90
C TYR A 39 -3.61 32.84 6.25
N ILE A 40 -4.51 32.48 5.34
CA ILE A 40 -5.50 31.40 5.51
C ILE A 40 -5.45 30.38 4.37
N CYS A 41 -5.90 29.15 4.66
CA CYS A 41 -6.10 28.09 3.68
C CYS A 41 -7.15 28.52 2.64
N SER A 42 -6.84 28.41 1.36
CA SER A 42 -7.76 28.79 0.28
C SER A 42 -8.99 27.87 0.15
N SER A 43 -8.96 26.67 0.74
CA SER A 43 -10.08 25.71 0.68
C SER A 43 -10.97 25.73 1.92
N CYS A 44 -10.40 25.85 3.12
CA CYS A 44 -11.16 25.78 4.38
C CYS A 44 -11.11 27.06 5.21
N HIS A 45 -10.41 28.09 4.75
CA HIS A 45 -10.27 29.41 5.39
C HIS A 45 -9.67 29.42 6.80
N ARG A 46 -9.15 28.29 7.29
CA ARG A 46 -8.41 28.23 8.56
C ARG A 46 -7.14 29.08 8.50
N SER A 47 -6.83 29.76 9.60
CA SER A 47 -5.54 30.44 9.81
C SER A 47 -4.35 29.48 9.68
N LEU A 48 -3.35 29.89 8.91
CA LEU A 48 -2.11 29.15 8.69
C LEU A 48 -0.93 29.72 9.51
N ALA A 49 -1.19 30.74 10.34
CA ALA A 49 -0.18 31.33 11.20
C ALA A 49 0.31 30.29 12.23
N GLY A 50 1.62 30.04 12.26
CA GLY A 50 2.24 29.14 13.23
C GLY A 50 2.03 27.63 12.97
N ILE A 51 1.47 27.23 11.83
CA ILE A 51 1.27 25.82 11.47
C ILE A 51 1.90 25.50 10.11
N PHE A 52 2.14 24.21 9.85
CA PHE A 52 2.61 23.74 8.54
C PHE A 52 1.53 23.95 7.46
N TYR A 53 1.97 24.36 6.27
CA TYR A 53 1.11 24.60 5.12
C TYR A 53 1.86 24.30 3.81
N TYR A 54 1.10 24.20 2.71
CA TYR A 54 1.61 23.90 1.38
C TYR A 54 1.26 25.03 0.40
N ARG A 55 2.24 25.41 -0.45
CA ARG A 55 2.04 26.30 -1.61
C ARG A 55 1.77 25.47 -2.86
N TYR A 56 0.51 25.36 -3.25
CA TYR A 56 0.10 24.47 -4.34
C TYR A 56 -0.73 25.23 -5.39
N LYS A 57 -0.55 24.88 -6.66
CA LYS A 57 -1.37 25.36 -7.76
C LYS A 57 -2.48 24.35 -7.98
N ASP A 58 -3.70 24.66 -7.56
CA ASP A 58 -4.86 23.80 -7.82
C ASP A 58 -5.27 23.95 -9.29
N PRO A 59 -5.12 22.91 -10.12
CA PRO A 59 -5.46 22.99 -11.54
C PRO A 59 -6.94 23.27 -11.82
N ARG A 60 -7.82 23.15 -10.81
CA ARG A 60 -9.26 23.40 -10.94
C ARG A 60 -9.69 24.85 -10.75
N HIS A 61 -8.92 25.63 -9.98
CA HIS A 61 -9.38 26.93 -9.47
C HIS A 61 -8.49 28.10 -9.88
N ASP A 62 -7.19 27.90 -10.09
CA ASP A 62 -6.27 29.04 -10.16
C ASP A 62 -5.04 28.83 -11.06
N GLU A 63 -4.67 29.89 -11.78
CA GLU A 63 -3.38 29.95 -12.49
C GLU A 63 -2.20 30.14 -11.52
N LYS A 64 -2.48 30.60 -10.29
CA LYS A 64 -1.50 30.98 -9.25
C LYS A 64 -1.39 29.93 -8.15
N LYS A 65 -0.25 29.92 -7.45
CA LYS A 65 -0.04 29.07 -6.26
C LYS A 65 -0.76 29.69 -5.05
N ASN A 66 -1.61 28.89 -4.41
CA ASN A 66 -2.36 29.25 -3.22
C ASN A 66 -1.85 28.49 -1.98
N LEU A 67 -2.27 28.95 -0.80
CA LEU A 67 -1.91 28.34 0.48
C LEU A 67 -2.98 27.32 0.90
N TYR A 68 -2.55 26.13 1.30
CA TYR A 68 -3.43 25.08 1.79
C TYR A 68 -2.89 24.50 3.09
N CYS A 69 -3.78 24.21 4.04
CA CYS A 69 -3.42 23.35 5.18
C CYS A 69 -3.14 21.93 4.69
N ASP A 70 -2.49 21.14 5.53
CA ASP A 70 -2.23 19.71 5.33
C ASP A 70 -3.45 18.96 4.76
N SER A 71 -4.56 18.93 5.48
CA SER A 71 -5.75 18.15 5.11
C SER A 71 -6.40 18.60 3.80
N CYS A 72 -6.31 19.88 3.47
CA CYS A 72 -6.78 20.40 2.18
C CYS A 72 -5.79 20.00 1.08
N TYR A 73 -4.50 20.18 1.29
CA TYR A 73 -3.47 19.78 0.33
C TYR A 73 -3.57 18.28 -0.01
N TYR A 74 -3.68 17.40 0.99
CA TYR A 74 -3.81 15.95 0.77
C TYR A 74 -5.01 15.54 -0.07
N ARG A 75 -6.07 16.36 -0.13
CA ARG A 75 -7.25 16.13 -0.99
C ARG A 75 -7.10 16.69 -2.41
N LEU A 76 -6.17 17.61 -2.63
CA LEU A 76 -5.95 18.28 -3.92
C LEU A 76 -4.71 17.74 -4.66
N ALA A 77 -3.76 17.20 -3.92
CA ALA A 77 -2.47 16.78 -4.44
C ALA A 77 -2.61 15.57 -5.38
N PRO A 78 -1.77 15.48 -6.43
CA PRO A 78 -1.78 14.35 -7.33
C PRO A 78 -1.35 13.09 -6.57
N VAL A 79 -2.12 12.02 -6.72
CA VAL A 79 -1.86 10.73 -6.08
C VAL A 79 -1.32 9.77 -7.13
N CYS A 80 -0.21 9.10 -6.82
CA CYS A 80 0.33 8.06 -7.66
C CYS A 80 -0.63 6.88 -7.72
N PHE A 81 -1.01 6.50 -8.94
CA PHE A 81 -1.95 5.42 -9.18
C PHE A 81 -1.45 4.04 -8.67
N GLN A 82 -0.13 3.81 -8.69
CA GLN A 82 0.47 2.54 -8.29
C GLN A 82 0.62 2.39 -6.75
N CYS A 83 1.16 3.41 -6.07
CA CYS A 83 1.47 3.31 -4.64
C CYS A 83 0.47 4.05 -3.74
N LEU A 84 -0.48 4.78 -4.32
CA LEU A 84 -1.51 5.58 -3.64
C LEU A 84 -0.95 6.67 -2.70
N LYS A 85 0.32 7.04 -2.87
CA LYS A 85 0.96 8.16 -2.16
C LYS A 85 0.95 9.41 -3.02
N ILE A 86 1.01 10.57 -2.38
CA ILE A 86 1.13 11.86 -3.07
C ILE A 86 2.42 11.91 -3.89
N ILE A 87 2.33 12.55 -5.05
CA ILE A 87 3.47 12.95 -5.86
C ILE A 87 3.82 14.39 -5.47
N ASP A 88 4.89 14.51 -4.68
CA ASP A 88 5.44 15.75 -4.14
C ASP A 88 6.44 16.43 -5.09
N ASP A 89 6.90 15.73 -6.13
CA ASP A 89 7.90 16.19 -7.09
C ASP A 89 7.51 15.84 -8.55
N ILE A 90 8.46 15.35 -9.36
CA ILE A 90 8.25 14.97 -10.76
C ILE A 90 7.18 13.89 -10.88
N SER A 91 6.19 14.15 -11.74
CA SER A 91 5.15 13.20 -12.07
C SER A 91 5.30 12.70 -13.51
N LEU A 92 4.90 11.45 -13.74
CA LEU A 92 4.76 10.85 -15.05
C LEU A 92 3.27 10.63 -15.32
N ILE A 93 2.78 11.13 -16.45
CA ILE A 93 1.39 10.98 -16.87
C ILE A 93 1.31 9.92 -17.96
N TYR A 94 0.44 8.92 -17.78
CA TYR A 94 0.16 7.90 -18.79
C TYR A 94 -1.35 7.67 -18.86
N GLY A 95 -1.95 8.01 -20.01
CA GLY A 95 -3.40 8.10 -20.16
C GLY A 95 -3.97 9.15 -19.19
N GLU A 96 -4.93 8.76 -18.36
CA GLU A 96 -5.55 9.60 -17.32
C GLU A 96 -4.92 9.40 -15.93
N ARG A 97 -3.85 8.60 -15.83
CA ARG A 97 -3.24 8.21 -14.56
C ARG A 97 -1.89 8.89 -14.36
N ILE A 98 -1.58 9.18 -13.11
CA ILE A 98 -0.34 9.85 -12.69
C ILE A 98 0.49 8.89 -11.85
N PHE A 99 1.79 8.85 -12.07
CA PHE A 99 2.73 7.95 -11.40
C PHE A 99 3.96 8.71 -10.91
N HIS A 100 4.59 8.22 -9.83
CA HIS A 100 5.99 8.54 -9.61
C HIS A 100 6.84 7.91 -10.71
N PRO A 101 7.96 8.52 -11.15
CA PRO A 101 8.86 7.92 -12.12
C PRO A 101 9.32 6.50 -11.75
N ASN A 102 9.60 6.27 -10.47
CA ASN A 102 10.01 4.96 -9.94
C ASN A 102 8.85 3.96 -9.83
N CYS A 103 7.61 4.45 -9.73
CA CYS A 103 6.40 3.62 -9.67
C CYS A 103 5.88 3.24 -11.07
N PHE A 104 6.44 3.82 -12.14
CA PHE A 104 6.09 3.49 -13.51
C PHE A 104 6.88 2.25 -13.99
N SER A 105 6.55 1.12 -13.38
CA SER A 105 7.17 -0.18 -13.61
C SER A 105 6.11 -1.28 -13.75
N CYS A 106 6.50 -2.41 -14.33
CA CYS A 106 5.63 -3.56 -14.45
C CYS A 106 5.27 -4.10 -13.07
N ASP A 107 3.98 -4.24 -12.79
CA ASP A 107 3.49 -4.70 -11.49
C ASP A 107 4.02 -6.11 -11.14
N HIS A 108 4.14 -6.98 -12.14
CA HIS A 108 4.62 -8.34 -11.96
C HIS A 108 6.15 -8.45 -11.80
N CYS A 109 6.93 -7.89 -12.73
CA CYS A 109 8.39 -8.07 -12.74
C CYS A 109 9.19 -6.89 -12.19
N GLN A 110 8.51 -5.81 -11.79
CA GLN A 110 9.08 -4.58 -11.23
C GLN A 110 10.07 -3.84 -12.16
N LYS A 111 10.18 -4.24 -13.43
CA LYS A 111 11.02 -3.56 -14.41
C LYS A 111 10.36 -2.26 -14.88
N ALA A 112 11.10 -1.16 -14.81
CA ALA A 112 10.70 0.13 -15.37
C ALA A 112 10.48 0.02 -16.89
N PHE A 113 9.49 0.75 -17.41
CA PHE A 113 9.10 0.59 -18.82
C PHE A 113 10.10 1.18 -19.82
N LYS A 114 10.96 2.15 -19.46
CA LYS A 114 12.07 2.69 -20.31
C LYS A 114 11.78 2.76 -21.83
N GLY A 115 10.58 3.21 -22.23
CA GLY A 115 10.16 3.33 -23.64
C GLY A 115 9.56 2.06 -24.28
N ALA A 116 9.50 0.95 -23.55
CA ALA A 116 8.76 -0.25 -23.93
C ALA A 116 7.25 -0.04 -23.83
N LEU A 117 6.51 -0.84 -24.58
CA LEU A 117 5.04 -0.85 -24.54
C LEU A 117 4.53 -1.19 -23.14
N VAL A 118 3.52 -0.43 -22.73
CA VAL A 118 2.83 -0.55 -21.45
C VAL A 118 1.43 -1.06 -21.71
N PHE A 119 1.02 -2.10 -20.98
CA PHE A 119 -0.27 -2.75 -21.13
C PHE A 119 -1.06 -2.62 -19.84
N PRO A 120 -2.11 -1.78 -19.80
CA PRO A 120 -2.98 -1.66 -18.63
C PRO A 120 -3.97 -2.83 -18.53
N TYR A 121 -4.15 -3.39 -17.33
CA TYR A 121 -5.14 -4.44 -17.04
C TYR A 121 -5.57 -4.43 -15.57
N GLU A 122 -6.87 -4.46 -15.30
CA GLU A 122 -7.47 -4.51 -13.95
C GLU A 122 -6.76 -3.61 -12.91
N ASN A 123 -6.55 -2.33 -13.24
CA ASN A 123 -5.87 -1.36 -12.36
C ASN A 123 -4.38 -1.62 -12.10
N HIS A 124 -3.73 -2.41 -12.95
CA HIS A 124 -2.28 -2.58 -12.96
C HIS A 124 -1.71 -2.30 -14.36
N ILE A 125 -0.39 -2.14 -14.42
CA ILE A 125 0.34 -1.92 -15.67
C ILE A 125 1.43 -2.97 -15.84
N TYR A 126 1.50 -3.55 -17.03
CA TYR A 126 2.35 -4.70 -17.33
C TYR A 126 3.22 -4.46 -18.55
N CYS A 127 4.39 -5.11 -18.58
CA CYS A 127 5.21 -5.13 -19.78
C CYS A 127 4.65 -6.16 -20.77
N SER A 128 5.04 -6.10 -22.04
CA SER A 128 4.55 -7.04 -23.07
C SER A 128 4.65 -8.52 -22.67
N ASN A 129 5.75 -8.91 -22.03
CA ASN A 129 5.97 -10.29 -21.60
C ASN A 129 5.02 -10.65 -20.45
N CYS A 130 5.01 -9.85 -19.39
CA CYS A 130 4.16 -10.10 -18.24
C CYS A 130 2.68 -9.93 -18.55
N TYR A 131 2.31 -9.10 -19.52
CA TYR A 131 0.91 -8.95 -19.92
C TYR A 131 0.36 -10.24 -20.54
N LYS A 132 1.13 -10.89 -21.42
CA LYS A 132 0.79 -12.20 -21.97
C LYS A 132 0.73 -13.27 -20.89
N THR A 133 1.63 -13.21 -19.91
CA THR A 133 1.65 -14.11 -18.76
C THR A 133 0.46 -13.87 -17.84
N VAL A 134 0.13 -12.62 -17.51
CA VAL A 134 -0.97 -12.23 -16.62
C VAL A 134 -2.34 -12.53 -17.23
N GLN A 135 -2.50 -12.39 -18.55
CA GLN A 135 -3.67 -12.93 -19.26
C GLN A 135 -3.84 -14.45 -19.08
N ASN A 136 -2.76 -15.17 -18.76
CA ASN A 136 -2.75 -16.61 -18.55
C ASN A 136 -2.62 -17.04 -17.07
N ASP A 137 -2.19 -16.16 -16.16
CA ASP A 137 -1.78 -16.51 -14.79
C ASP A 137 -2.52 -15.74 -13.67
N PHE A 138 -3.27 -14.68 -13.97
CA PHE A 138 -4.25 -14.09 -13.05
C PHE A 138 -5.63 -14.18 -13.69
N HIS A 139 -6.44 -15.11 -13.22
CA HIS A 139 -7.80 -15.30 -13.72
C HIS A 139 -8.79 -14.45 -12.89
N PRO A 140 -9.44 -13.41 -13.44
CA PRO A 140 -10.89 -13.37 -13.27
C PRO A 140 -11.40 -14.72 -13.78
N ALA A 141 -12.18 -15.43 -12.96
CA ALA A 141 -12.54 -16.82 -13.22
C ALA A 141 -12.89 -17.05 -14.71
N SER A 142 -12.02 -17.77 -15.44
CA SER A 142 -12.32 -18.18 -16.82
C SER A 142 -13.52 -19.13 -16.79
N SER A 143 -14.19 -19.36 -17.93
CA SER A 143 -15.37 -20.23 -17.98
C SER A 143 -15.14 -21.63 -17.39
N ILE A 144 -13.89 -22.11 -17.41
CA ILE A 144 -13.51 -23.38 -16.76
C ILE A 144 -13.17 -23.24 -15.28
N VAL A 145 -12.65 -22.10 -14.81
CA VAL A 145 -12.37 -21.87 -13.39
C VAL A 145 -13.65 -21.61 -12.60
N LEU A 146 -14.69 -21.06 -13.23
CA LEU A 146 -16.04 -20.94 -12.65
C LEU A 146 -16.68 -22.31 -12.31
N THR A 147 -16.26 -23.40 -12.97
CA THR A 147 -16.75 -24.75 -12.64
C THR A 147 -15.97 -25.39 -11.50
N LEU A 148 -14.81 -24.81 -11.12
CA LEU A 148 -13.98 -25.26 -10.01
C LEU A 148 -14.48 -24.70 -8.67
N ARG A 149 -13.96 -25.28 -7.59
CA ARG A 149 -14.19 -24.82 -6.21
C ARG A 149 -12.88 -24.40 -5.59
N CYS A 150 -12.94 -23.38 -4.74
CA CYS A 150 -11.81 -23.00 -3.90
C CYS A 150 -11.35 -24.19 -3.06
N SER A 151 -10.04 -24.48 -3.08
CA SER A 151 -9.48 -25.61 -2.33
C SER A 151 -9.58 -25.42 -0.80
N ILE A 152 -9.78 -24.17 -0.34
CA ILE A 152 -9.91 -23.82 1.07
C ILE A 152 -11.39 -23.77 1.49
N CYS A 153 -12.17 -22.85 0.94
CA CYS A 153 -13.55 -22.64 1.40
C CYS A 153 -14.58 -23.52 0.70
N ARG A 154 -14.17 -24.32 -0.29
CA ARG A 154 -15.03 -25.20 -1.13
C ARG A 154 -16.16 -24.48 -1.89
N LYS A 155 -16.23 -23.15 -1.85
CA LYS A 155 -17.19 -22.36 -2.62
C LYS A 155 -16.79 -22.30 -4.10
N GLN A 156 -17.78 -22.23 -4.98
CA GLN A 156 -17.56 -21.95 -6.41
C GLN A 156 -17.06 -20.54 -6.61
N PHE A 157 -16.25 -20.34 -7.64
CA PHE A 157 -15.81 -19.02 -8.05
C PHE A 157 -16.92 -18.28 -8.80
N GLN A 158 -16.99 -16.97 -8.60
CA GLN A 158 -17.92 -16.06 -9.28
C GLN A 158 -17.15 -15.11 -10.21
N PRO A 159 -17.81 -14.53 -11.23
CA PRO A 159 -17.21 -13.47 -12.03
C PRO A 159 -16.77 -12.29 -11.14
N GLY A 160 -15.49 -11.89 -11.26
CA GLY A 160 -14.88 -10.86 -10.42
C GLY A 160 -14.20 -11.37 -9.15
N ASP A 161 -14.28 -12.67 -8.85
CA ASP A 161 -13.45 -13.26 -7.81
C ASP A 161 -11.97 -13.19 -8.20
N LEU A 162 -11.12 -12.74 -7.26
CA LEU A 162 -9.68 -12.83 -7.38
C LEU A 162 -9.22 -14.23 -6.98
N ILE A 163 -8.43 -14.88 -7.83
CA ILE A 163 -8.02 -16.28 -7.67
C ILE A 163 -6.52 -16.38 -7.72
N THR A 164 -5.94 -17.14 -6.79
CA THR A 164 -4.54 -17.53 -6.81
C THR A 164 -4.42 -19.02 -7.15
N LYS A 165 -3.40 -19.35 -7.95
CA LYS A 165 -3.09 -20.72 -8.37
C LYS A 165 -1.79 -21.14 -7.69
N HIS A 166 -1.83 -22.26 -6.98
CA HIS A 166 -0.68 -22.78 -6.25
C HIS A 166 -0.43 -24.23 -6.66
N GLN A 167 0.82 -24.57 -6.97
CA GLN A 167 1.23 -25.95 -7.16
C GLN A 167 1.75 -26.47 -5.82
N ILE A 168 1.03 -27.39 -5.19
CA ILE A 168 1.34 -27.89 -3.85
C ILE A 168 1.35 -29.42 -3.90
N ASP A 169 2.55 -29.99 -3.87
CA ASP A 169 2.71 -31.45 -3.86
C ASP A 169 2.41 -32.01 -2.47
N LEU A 170 1.14 -32.34 -2.24
CA LEU A 170 0.67 -32.99 -1.00
C LEU A 170 0.70 -34.52 -1.09
N SER A 171 0.93 -35.10 -2.27
CA SER A 171 0.92 -36.54 -2.51
C SER A 171 2.33 -37.12 -2.64
N THR A 172 2.54 -38.31 -2.08
CA THR A 172 3.69 -39.18 -2.37
C THR A 172 3.68 -39.72 -3.80
N ASP A 173 2.52 -39.66 -4.47
CA ASP A 173 2.30 -40.20 -5.81
C ASP A 173 2.45 -39.11 -6.88
N LYS A 174 3.50 -39.25 -7.69
CA LYS A 174 3.99 -38.34 -8.73
C LYS A 174 3.10 -38.19 -9.97
N ILE A 175 1.79 -38.43 -9.89
CA ILE A 175 0.94 -38.59 -11.09
C ILE A 175 -0.32 -37.68 -11.11
N SER A 176 -0.70 -37.00 -10.02
CA SER A 176 -1.80 -36.01 -10.08
C SER A 176 -1.28 -34.59 -10.30
N ASN A 177 -1.94 -33.84 -11.20
CA ASN A 177 -1.73 -32.40 -11.34
C ASN A 177 -2.12 -31.70 -10.02
N ASN A 178 -1.13 -31.45 -9.18
CA ASN A 178 -1.23 -30.89 -7.82
C ASN A 178 -1.46 -29.36 -7.82
N ILE A 179 -2.40 -28.90 -8.64
CA ILE A 179 -2.72 -27.49 -8.81
C ILE A 179 -3.97 -27.17 -7.98
N HIS A 180 -3.81 -26.25 -7.03
CA HIS A 180 -4.87 -25.73 -6.17
C HIS A 180 -5.26 -24.32 -6.58
N TYR A 181 -6.56 -24.10 -6.78
CA TYR A 181 -7.15 -22.79 -7.01
C TYR A 181 -7.79 -22.29 -5.72
N ILE A 182 -7.45 -21.07 -5.30
CA ILE A 182 -7.83 -20.50 -4.00
C ILE A 182 -8.31 -19.06 -4.21
N HIS A 183 -9.38 -18.64 -3.53
CA HIS A 183 -9.73 -17.22 -3.52
C HIS A 183 -8.61 -16.42 -2.88
N ASN A 184 -8.29 -15.25 -3.42
CA ASN A 184 -7.30 -14.36 -2.83
C ASN A 184 -7.62 -14.04 -1.35
N SER A 185 -8.91 -13.91 -1.02
CA SER A 185 -9.39 -13.71 0.37
C SER A 185 -9.27 -14.95 1.25
N CYS A 186 -9.21 -16.15 0.67
CA CYS A 186 -9.00 -17.41 1.39
C CYS A 186 -7.52 -17.76 1.53
N PHE A 187 -6.63 -17.09 0.79
CA PHE A 187 -5.19 -17.30 0.90
C PHE A 187 -4.60 -16.50 2.06
N VAL A 188 -4.87 -16.99 3.27
CA VAL A 188 -4.49 -16.35 4.53
C VAL A 188 -3.68 -17.29 5.42
N CYS A 189 -2.91 -16.71 6.33
CA CYS A 189 -2.24 -17.45 7.39
C CYS A 189 -3.28 -18.11 8.31
N GLY A 190 -3.15 -19.41 8.57
CA GLY A 190 -4.05 -20.12 9.50
C GLY A 190 -3.95 -19.69 10.97
N ILE A 191 -2.92 -18.91 11.32
CA ILE A 191 -2.67 -18.45 12.68
C ILE A 191 -3.06 -16.97 12.85
N CYS A 192 -2.50 -16.09 12.01
CA CYS A 192 -2.71 -14.64 12.14
C CYS A 192 -3.72 -14.06 11.14
N HIS A 193 -4.28 -14.88 10.24
CA HIS A 193 -5.22 -14.48 9.19
C HIS A 193 -4.74 -13.40 8.22
N GLN A 194 -3.45 -13.06 8.24
CA GLN A 194 -2.87 -12.15 7.27
C GLN A 194 -2.93 -12.77 5.87
N ASN A 195 -3.33 -11.97 4.88
CA ASN A 195 -3.27 -12.35 3.48
C ASN A 195 -1.83 -12.65 3.02
N LEU A 196 -1.65 -13.76 2.32
CA LEU A 196 -0.34 -14.31 1.95
C LEU A 196 0.04 -14.04 0.49
N SER A 197 -0.82 -13.43 -0.31
CA SER A 197 -0.66 -13.30 -1.77
C SER A 197 0.61 -12.54 -2.17
N ASN A 198 1.09 -11.64 -1.30
CA ASN A 198 2.28 -10.82 -1.50
C ASN A 198 3.37 -11.09 -0.47
N SER A 199 3.38 -12.27 0.17
CA SER A 199 4.30 -12.60 1.26
C SER A 199 4.91 -13.98 1.10
N THR A 200 6.09 -14.18 1.66
CA THR A 200 6.65 -15.54 1.79
C THR A 200 5.81 -16.35 2.78
N TYR A 201 5.43 -17.55 2.37
CA TYR A 201 4.60 -18.46 3.13
C TYR A 201 5.21 -19.86 3.13
N TYR A 202 4.81 -20.66 4.11
CA TYR A 202 5.25 -22.02 4.30
C TYR A 202 4.08 -22.97 4.09
N LEU A 203 4.37 -24.07 3.41
CA LEU A 203 3.41 -25.13 3.14
C LEU A 203 3.05 -25.88 4.43
N PRO A 204 1.87 -26.51 4.50
CA PRO A 204 1.52 -27.39 5.61
C PRO A 204 2.54 -28.54 5.73
N ASN A 205 2.97 -28.87 6.95
CA ASN A 205 3.83 -30.03 7.16
C ASN A 205 3.01 -31.31 6.96
N THR A 206 3.50 -32.20 6.11
CA THR A 206 2.85 -33.46 5.73
C THR A 206 3.04 -34.60 6.75
N HIS A 207 3.35 -34.28 8.01
CA HIS A 207 3.68 -35.27 9.05
C HIS A 207 2.58 -35.51 10.08
N ASP A 208 1.51 -34.70 10.08
CA ASP A 208 0.34 -34.95 10.91
C ASP A 208 -0.69 -35.72 10.07
N GLU A 209 -1.23 -36.82 10.63
CA GLU A 209 -2.10 -37.79 9.97
C GLU A 209 -3.47 -37.22 9.48
N ASP A 210 -3.69 -35.92 9.62
CA ASP A 210 -4.89 -35.19 9.16
C ASP A 210 -4.61 -34.37 7.89
N VAL A 211 -4.51 -35.07 6.76
CA VAL A 211 -4.12 -34.55 5.42
C VAL A 211 -5.18 -33.62 4.76
N GLU A 212 -6.24 -33.23 5.46
CA GLU A 212 -7.38 -32.54 4.83
C GLU A 212 -7.38 -31.01 4.90
N SER A 213 -6.46 -30.38 5.63
CA SER A 213 -6.48 -28.91 5.77
C SER A 213 -5.22 -28.25 5.18
N LEU A 214 -5.39 -27.62 4.01
CA LEU A 214 -4.42 -26.72 3.39
C LEU A 214 -4.22 -25.46 4.26
N VAL A 215 -3.49 -25.59 5.37
CA VAL A 215 -3.23 -24.50 6.32
C VAL A 215 -1.87 -23.87 6.07
N PHE A 216 -1.85 -22.71 5.43
CA PHE A 216 -0.63 -21.96 5.18
C PHE A 216 -0.17 -21.17 6.40
N LYS A 217 1.14 -21.01 6.57
CA LYS A 217 1.73 -20.17 7.62
C LYS A 217 2.56 -19.04 7.02
N CYS A 218 2.39 -17.81 7.52
CA CYS A 218 3.32 -16.72 7.20
C CYS A 218 4.68 -16.97 7.88
N LYS A 219 5.75 -16.35 7.38
CA LYS A 219 7.11 -16.48 7.94
C LYS A 219 7.17 -16.29 9.46
N LYS A 220 6.58 -15.21 9.98
CA LYS A 220 6.57 -14.90 11.42
C LYS A 220 5.90 -16.00 12.25
N CYS A 221 4.76 -16.52 11.79
CA CYS A 221 4.02 -17.55 12.51
C CYS A 221 4.72 -18.92 12.42
N HIS A 222 5.36 -19.22 11.28
CA HIS A 222 6.18 -20.41 11.13
C HIS A 222 7.35 -20.43 12.13
N GLU A 223 8.14 -19.35 12.15
CA GLU A 223 9.28 -19.18 13.07
C GLU A 223 8.85 -19.24 14.55
N SER A 224 7.70 -18.66 14.89
CA SER A 224 7.16 -18.71 16.26
C SER A 224 6.78 -20.14 16.65
N SER A 225 6.17 -20.91 15.74
CA SER A 225 5.79 -22.31 16.01
C SER A 225 7.00 -23.25 16.16
N THR A 226 8.09 -23.04 15.41
CA THR A 226 9.32 -23.83 15.57
C THR A 226 10.05 -23.52 16.88
N THR A 227 9.93 -22.28 17.37
CA THR A 227 10.48 -21.86 18.67
C THR A 227 9.69 -22.47 19.85
N ILE A 228 8.37 -22.61 19.70
CA ILE A 228 7.51 -23.26 20.72
C ILE A 228 7.75 -24.78 20.76
N CYS A 229 7.88 -25.46 19.61
CA CYS A 229 8.20 -26.90 19.58
C CYS A 229 9.57 -27.21 20.19
N SER A 230 10.56 -26.34 20.04
CA SER A 230 11.89 -26.54 20.66
C SER A 230 11.88 -26.36 22.18
N LEU A 231 10.99 -25.53 22.72
CA LEU A 231 10.77 -25.40 24.16
C LEU A 231 9.98 -26.61 24.73
N TYR A 232 9.00 -27.15 23.99
CA TYR A 232 8.26 -28.35 24.42
C TYR A 232 9.09 -29.64 24.35
N MET A 233 10.06 -29.74 23.43
CA MET A 233 11.00 -30.87 23.37
C MET A 233 12.06 -30.85 24.49
N GLN A 234 12.15 -29.77 25.28
CA GLN A 234 13.01 -29.69 26.47
C GLN A 234 12.29 -30.09 27.77
N GLU A 235 10.98 -30.30 27.75
CA GLU A 235 10.14 -30.61 28.91
C GLU A 235 9.63 -32.07 28.93
N LEU A 236 10.21 -32.96 28.13
CA LEU A 236 10.05 -34.42 28.33
C LEU A 236 11.17 -34.91 29.25
N PRO A 237 10.92 -35.11 30.56
CA PRO A 237 11.88 -35.82 31.38
C PRO A 237 12.00 -37.26 30.86
N LEU A 238 13.20 -37.60 30.41
CA LEU A 238 13.69 -38.97 30.39
C LEU A 238 13.49 -39.56 31.80
N GLN A 239 12.44 -40.35 31.99
CA GLN A 239 12.43 -41.36 33.04
C GLN A 239 12.66 -42.72 32.38
N ILE A 240 13.94 -42.96 32.09
CA ILE A 240 14.48 -44.31 32.11
C ILE A 240 14.93 -44.53 33.55
N GLU A 241 14.16 -45.29 34.33
CA GLU A 241 14.71 -46.03 35.45
C GLU A 241 14.49 -47.51 35.17
N GLU A 242 15.52 -48.14 34.60
CA GLU A 242 15.76 -49.55 34.81
C GLU A 242 16.24 -49.73 36.25
N SER A 243 15.50 -50.50 37.06
CA SER A 243 16.12 -51.25 38.14
C SER A 243 15.39 -52.58 38.34
N TYR A 244 15.92 -53.61 37.67
CA TYR A 244 15.84 -54.97 38.15
C TYR A 244 16.58 -55.05 39.49
N THR A 245 15.90 -55.45 40.56
CA THR A 245 16.53 -56.13 41.69
C THR A 245 15.76 -57.40 42.00
N HIS A 246 16.47 -58.52 41.90
CA HIS A 246 16.09 -59.83 42.40
C HIS A 246 16.32 -59.93 43.91
N HIS A 247 15.69 -60.94 44.51
CA HIS A 247 15.82 -61.55 45.85
C HIS A 247 14.64 -61.21 46.79
N HIS A 248 13.90 -62.15 47.35
CA HIS A 248 14.15 -63.56 47.66
C HIS A 248 12.87 -64.40 47.55
#